data_AF-A0AAV0CHF5-F1
#
_entry.id   AF-A0AAV0CHF5-F1
#
_cell.length_a   1.000
_cell.length_b   1.000
_cell.length_c   1.000
_cell.angle_alpha   90.00
_cell.angle_beta   90.00
_cell.angle_gamma   90.00
#
_symmetry.space_group_name_H-M   'P 1'
#
loop_
_entity.id
_entity.type
_entity.pdbx_description
1 polymer ?
#
loop_
_entity_poly.entity_id
_entity_poly.type
_entity_poly.pdbx_seq_one_letter_code
_entity_poly.pdbx_strand_id
1 'polypeptide(L)'
;MKKTSLILKSFCWFQLIFLQISSSVVAIRKDVSMQNNHICRTTVQGRYLIADDRGQVCDAMSVDPQSRCCNGKGDQFSCHGCKLLSQCCNTYEYCVACCLNPSRTPEELALKVKTAKPVTAGP
;
A
#
# COMPACT_ATOMS: atom_id res chain seq x y z
N MET A 1 -52.93 12.50 -41.56
CA MET A 1 -52.45 13.05 -40.27
C MET A 1 -51.95 12.00 -39.25
N LYS A 2 -52.04 10.67 -39.49
CA LYS A 2 -51.57 9.65 -38.51
C LYS A 2 -50.08 9.26 -38.65
N LYS A 3 -49.50 9.35 -39.86
CA LYS A 3 -48.08 8.98 -40.13
C LYS A 3 -47.07 9.88 -39.41
N THR A 4 -47.34 11.18 -39.31
CA THR A 4 -46.45 12.16 -38.67
C THR A 4 -46.33 11.93 -37.15
N SER A 5 -47.41 11.47 -36.51
CA SER A 5 -47.43 11.15 -35.07
C SER A 5 -46.64 9.87 -34.75
N LEU A 6 -46.63 8.89 -35.65
CA LEU A 6 -45.88 7.64 -35.47
C LEU A 6 -44.36 7.86 -35.55
N ILE A 7 -43.92 8.74 -36.48
CA ILE A 7 -42.51 9.09 -36.66
C ILE A 7 -41.98 9.89 -35.46
N LEU A 8 -42.79 10.82 -34.92
CA LEU A 8 -42.40 11.62 -33.75
C LEU A 8 -42.26 10.76 -32.48
N LYS A 9 -43.14 9.77 -32.29
CA LYS A 9 -43.04 8.81 -31.17
C LYS A 9 -41.84 7.88 -31.32
N SER A 10 -41.55 7.43 -32.54
CA SER A 10 -40.37 6.62 -32.85
C SER A 10 -39.07 7.38 -32.55
N PHE A 11 -38.99 8.65 -32.94
CA PHE A 11 -37.83 9.50 -32.64
C PHE A 11 -37.65 9.74 -31.14
N CYS A 12 -38.73 9.97 -30.39
CA CYS A 12 -38.69 10.10 -28.93
C CYS A 12 -38.22 8.80 -28.25
N TRP A 13 -38.66 7.64 -28.73
CA TRP A 13 -38.20 6.33 -28.24
C TRP A 13 -36.72 6.09 -28.52
N PHE A 14 -36.23 6.45 -29.71
CA PHE A 14 -34.81 6.35 -30.03
C PHE A 14 -33.96 7.24 -29.11
N GLN A 15 -34.40 8.48 -28.82
CA GLN A 15 -33.70 9.37 -27.89
C GLN A 15 -33.67 8.83 -26.45
N LEU A 16 -34.77 8.23 -25.98
CA LEU A 16 -34.84 7.59 -24.66
C LEU A 16 -33.91 6.37 -24.55
N ILE A 17 -33.74 5.59 -25.61
CA ILE A 17 -32.84 4.44 -25.63
C ILE A 17 -31.36 4.87 -25.61
N PHE A 18 -30.99 5.95 -26.32
CA PHE A 18 -29.61 6.47 -26.30
C PHE A 18 -29.19 7.03 -24.91
N LEU A 19 -30.12 7.61 -24.16
CA LEU A 19 -29.88 8.11 -22.79
C LEU A 19 -29.67 6.99 -21.74
N GLN A 20 -30.09 5.75 -22.02
CA GLN A 20 -29.92 4.61 -21.12
C GLN A 20 -28.57 3.87 -21.33
N ILE A 21 -27.87 4.11 -22.44
CA ILE A 21 -26.63 3.38 -22.80
C ILE A 21 -25.36 4.15 -22.40
N SER A 22 -25.45 5.44 -22.04
CA SER A 22 -24.31 6.26 -21.61
C SER A 22 -23.81 5.97 -20.19
N SER A 23 -24.50 5.13 -19.42
CA SER A 23 -24.05 4.68 -18.10
C SER A 23 -23.39 3.30 -18.18
N SER A 24 -22.34 3.18 -19.01
CA SER A 24 -21.30 2.19 -18.70
C SER A 24 -20.66 2.65 -17.40
N VAL A 25 -21.23 2.27 -16.26
CA VAL A 25 -20.56 2.34 -14.96
C VAL A 25 -19.40 1.39 -15.08
N VAL A 26 -18.27 1.91 -15.55
CA VAL A 26 -17.03 1.18 -15.51
C VAL A 26 -16.66 1.15 -14.04
N ALA A 27 -17.09 0.10 -13.33
CA ALA A 27 -16.57 -0.27 -12.03
C ALA A 27 -15.14 -0.77 -12.24
N ILE A 28 -14.26 0.11 -12.69
CA ILE A 28 -12.83 -0.16 -12.71
C ILE A 28 -12.44 -0.08 -11.23
N ARG A 29 -12.35 -1.23 -10.56
CA ARG A 29 -11.26 -1.40 -9.60
C ARG A 29 -9.98 -1.34 -10.42
N LYS A 30 -9.64 -0.13 -10.89
CA LYS A 30 -8.37 0.15 -11.54
C LYS A 30 -7.41 0.05 -10.39
N ASP A 31 -6.60 -0.98 -10.43
CA ASP A 31 -5.59 -1.31 -9.45
C ASP A 31 -5.01 -0.02 -8.89
N VAL A 32 -5.13 0.17 -7.57
CA VAL A 32 -4.59 1.31 -6.81
C VAL A 32 -3.07 1.22 -6.90
N SER A 33 -2.57 1.57 -8.07
CA SER A 33 -1.19 1.84 -8.44
C SER A 33 -1.24 2.95 -9.49
N MET A 34 -2.06 3.98 -9.24
CA MET A 34 -1.83 5.30 -9.82
C MET A 34 -0.41 5.68 -9.41
N GLN A 35 0.51 5.77 -10.39
CA GLN A 35 1.89 6.27 -10.30
C GLN A 35 2.23 6.81 -8.91
N ASN A 36 2.57 5.88 -8.01
CA ASN A 36 2.63 6.17 -6.60
C ASN A 36 4.00 6.77 -6.34
N ASN A 37 4.06 8.07 -6.05
CA ASN A 37 5.24 8.62 -5.41
C ASN A 37 5.27 8.00 -4.00
N HIS A 38 5.80 6.77 -3.91
CA HIS A 38 5.68 5.93 -2.73
C HIS A 38 6.39 6.59 -1.56
N ILE A 39 5.61 7.08 -0.60
CA ILE A 39 6.11 7.63 0.64
C ILE A 39 6.32 6.47 1.62
N CYS A 40 7.56 6.24 2.05
CA CYS A 40 7.86 5.18 3.00
C CYS A 40 7.34 5.50 4.41
N ARG A 41 6.83 4.48 5.10
CA ARG A 41 6.65 4.51 6.55
C ARG A 41 7.97 4.15 7.22
N THR A 42 8.25 4.79 8.34
CA THR A 42 9.50 4.61 9.08
C THR A 42 9.27 4.30 10.55
N THR A 43 10.24 3.66 11.19
CA THR A 43 10.26 3.48 12.64
C THR A 43 10.43 4.81 13.38
N VAL A 44 9.86 4.91 14.58
CA VAL A 44 9.90 6.13 15.42
C VAL A 44 10.71 5.98 16.71
N GLN A 45 11.18 4.78 17.03
CA GLN A 45 11.78 4.46 18.34
C GLN A 45 13.26 4.85 18.44
N GLY A 46 14.06 4.64 17.39
CA GLY A 46 15.49 4.94 17.38
C GLY A 46 15.81 6.42 17.25
N ARG A 47 16.85 6.87 17.98
CA ARG A 47 17.38 8.25 17.86
C ARG A 47 18.27 8.43 16.63
N TYR A 48 19.09 7.44 16.31
CA TYR A 48 20.15 7.53 15.29
C TYR A 48 19.82 6.73 14.03
N LEU A 49 19.19 5.58 14.19
CA LEU A 49 18.83 4.72 13.07
C LEU A 49 17.33 4.79 12.84
N ILE A 50 16.96 4.66 11.58
CA ILE A 50 15.58 4.53 11.11
C ILE A 50 15.52 3.32 10.17
N ALA A 51 14.52 2.46 10.35
CA ALA A 51 14.14 1.47 9.38
C ALA A 51 12.90 1.93 8.60
N ASP A 52 12.92 1.78 7.27
CA ASP A 52 11.77 2.05 6.41
C ASP A 52 10.98 0.76 6.08
N ASP A 53 9.78 0.92 5.53
CA ASP A 53 8.91 -0.17 5.11
C ASP A 53 9.40 -0.94 3.87
N ARG A 54 10.47 -0.47 3.23
CA ARG A 54 11.23 -1.24 2.23
C ARG A 54 12.27 -2.15 2.88
N GLY A 55 12.39 -2.11 4.21
CA GLY A 55 13.35 -2.90 4.97
C GLY A 55 14.77 -2.36 4.89
N GLN A 56 14.98 -1.10 4.53
CA GLN A 56 16.30 -0.47 4.61
C GLN A 56 16.49 0.18 5.97
N VAL A 57 17.74 0.21 6.45
CA VAL A 57 18.13 0.93 7.66
C VAL A 57 19.13 2.02 7.29
N CYS A 58 18.90 3.24 7.78
CA CYS A 58 19.78 4.37 7.53
C CYS A 58 19.85 5.31 8.74
N ASP A 59 20.80 6.23 8.74
CA ASP A 59 20.86 7.28 9.77
C ASP A 59 19.63 8.19 9.64
N ALA A 60 19.09 8.66 10.76
CA ALA A 60 17.90 9.51 10.79
C ALA A 60 18.04 10.79 9.93
N MET A 61 19.25 11.32 9.80
CA MET A 61 19.56 12.49 8.97
C MET A 61 19.69 12.18 7.47
N SER A 62 19.76 10.89 7.12
CA SER A 62 19.95 10.43 5.73
C SER A 62 18.64 10.00 5.04
N VAL A 63 17.52 10.08 5.75
CA VAL A 63 16.17 9.86 5.21
C VAL A 63 15.84 10.95 4.20
N ASP A 64 15.36 10.55 3.02
CA ASP A 64 14.96 11.48 1.99
C ASP A 64 13.74 12.32 2.43
N PRO A 65 13.80 13.66 2.38
CA PRO A 65 12.69 14.50 2.84
C PRO A 65 11.39 14.33 2.06
N GLN A 66 11.49 14.00 0.76
CA GLN A 66 10.34 13.94 -0.14
C GLN A 66 9.63 12.58 -0.08
N SER A 67 10.39 11.50 -0.25
CA SER A 67 9.88 10.13 -0.24
C SER A 67 9.82 9.51 1.15
N ARG A 68 10.47 10.11 2.16
CA ARG A 68 10.59 9.58 3.53
C ARG A 68 11.31 8.21 3.61
N CYS A 69 11.88 7.75 2.50
CA CYS A 69 12.59 6.48 2.41
C CYS A 69 14.08 6.65 2.74
N CYS A 70 14.73 5.55 3.10
CA CYS A 70 16.18 5.50 3.15
C CYS A 70 16.76 5.50 1.73
N ASN A 71 17.87 6.23 1.52
CA ASN A 71 18.48 6.49 0.21
C ASN A 71 19.28 5.31 -0.40
N GLY A 72 18.98 4.05 -0.05
CA GLY A 72 19.53 2.88 -0.77
C GLY A 72 20.99 2.53 -0.49
N LYS A 73 21.72 3.30 0.33
CA LYS A 73 23.16 3.06 0.58
C LYS A 73 23.46 1.99 1.65
N GLY A 74 22.43 1.42 2.28
CA GLY A 74 22.55 0.38 3.30
C GLY A 74 22.03 -0.98 2.83
N ASP A 75 22.41 -2.04 3.55
CA ASP A 75 21.93 -3.40 3.28
C ASP A 75 20.42 -3.52 3.55
N GLN A 76 19.65 -3.83 2.49
CA GLN A 76 18.22 -4.09 2.60
C GLN A 76 17.98 -5.41 3.36
N PHE A 77 17.05 -5.37 4.31
CA PHE A 77 16.70 -6.47 5.20
C PHE A 77 17.87 -6.98 6.05
N SER A 78 18.80 -6.11 6.42
CA SER A 78 19.93 -6.48 7.26
C SER A 78 19.48 -7.01 8.62
N CYS A 79 19.96 -8.20 8.97
CA CYS A 79 19.74 -8.83 10.27
C CYS A 79 20.91 -8.60 11.23
N HIS A 80 21.64 -7.48 11.07
CA HIS A 80 22.78 -7.16 11.93
C HIS A 80 22.36 -7.13 13.40
N GLY A 81 23.08 -7.90 14.24
CA GLY A 81 22.79 -7.99 15.67
C GLY A 81 21.51 -8.76 16.06
N CYS A 82 20.87 -9.45 15.10
CA CYS A 82 19.75 -10.35 15.36
C CYS A 82 20.20 -11.80 15.59
N LYS A 83 19.73 -12.40 16.68
CA LYS A 83 19.85 -13.84 16.94
C LYS A 83 18.63 -14.55 16.35
N LEU A 84 18.79 -15.11 15.15
CA LEU A 84 17.69 -15.68 14.37
C LEU A 84 16.94 -16.82 15.08
N LEU A 85 17.62 -17.60 15.91
CA LEU A 85 17.01 -18.69 16.67
C LEU A 85 16.10 -18.21 17.80
N SER A 86 16.47 -17.11 18.47
CA SER A 86 15.68 -16.55 19.57
C SER A 86 14.73 -15.44 19.13
N GLN A 87 14.82 -15.01 17.86
CA GLN A 87 14.08 -13.87 17.30
C GLN A 87 14.27 -12.57 18.09
N CYS A 88 15.40 -12.46 18.80
CA CYS A 88 15.76 -11.24 19.53
C CYS A 88 16.85 -10.49 18.77
N CYS A 89 16.79 -9.16 18.79
CA CYS A 89 17.81 -8.30 18.22
C CYS A 89 18.27 -7.27 19.25
N ASN A 90 19.53 -6.85 19.15
CA ASN A 90 20.10 -5.78 19.99
C ASN A 90 19.65 -4.37 19.55
N THR A 91 19.21 -4.22 18.30
CA THR A 91 18.75 -2.96 17.70
C THR A 91 17.37 -3.17 17.10
N TYR A 92 16.44 -2.29 17.44
CA TYR A 92 15.06 -2.38 17.00
C TYR A 92 14.91 -2.20 15.48
N GLU A 93 15.63 -1.24 14.90
CA GLU A 93 15.55 -0.91 13.48
C GLU A 93 16.03 -2.08 12.59
N TYR A 94 17.15 -2.72 12.96
CA TYR A 94 17.61 -3.93 12.28
C TYR A 94 16.66 -5.12 12.48
N CYS A 95 15.97 -5.21 13.63
CA CYS A 95 14.92 -6.21 13.84
C CYS A 95 13.79 -6.05 12.83
N VAL A 96 13.24 -4.83 12.73
CA VAL A 96 12.14 -4.52 11.81
C VAL A 96 12.56 -4.80 10.37
N ALA A 97 13.72 -4.30 9.94
CA ALA A 97 14.25 -4.54 8.60
C ALA A 97 14.42 -6.04 8.32
N CYS A 98 15.03 -6.82 9.22
CA CYS A 98 15.22 -8.25 9.07
C CYS A 98 13.89 -9.02 8.92
N CYS A 99 12.86 -8.64 9.70
CA CYS A 99 11.54 -9.25 9.67
C CYS A 99 10.75 -8.93 8.39
N LEU A 100 11.08 -7.84 7.70
CA LEU A 100 10.49 -7.50 6.40
C LEU A 100 11.03 -8.35 5.25
N ASN A 101 12.07 -9.17 5.48
CA ASN A 101 12.60 -10.06 4.45
C ASN A 101 11.59 -11.18 4.11
N PRO A 102 11.10 -11.28 2.86
CA PRO A 102 10.15 -12.32 2.47
C PRO A 102 10.72 -13.74 2.59
N SER A 103 12.05 -13.89 2.53
CA SER A 103 12.71 -15.19 2.75
C SER A 103 12.65 -15.65 4.21
N ARG A 104 12.30 -14.75 5.15
CA ARG A 104 12.26 -15.00 6.59
C ARG A 104 10.86 -14.97 7.17
N THR A 105 9.93 -14.29 6.51
CA THR A 105 8.51 -14.28 6.83
C THR A 105 7.72 -14.95 5.70
N PRO A 106 7.51 -16.29 5.77
CA PRO A 106 6.64 -16.99 4.84
C PRO A 106 5.27 -16.31 4.80
N GLU A 107 4.77 -16.04 3.60
CA GLU A 107 3.52 -15.32 3.38
C GLU A 107 2.36 -15.95 4.16
N GLU A 108 2.32 -17.29 4.22
CA GLU A 108 1.33 -18.05 5.00
C GLU A 108 1.35 -17.70 6.50
N LEU A 109 2.53 -17.46 7.08
CA LEU A 109 2.65 -17.06 8.49
C LEU A 109 2.25 -15.59 8.68
N ALA A 110 2.60 -14.71 7.75
CA ALA A 110 2.22 -13.30 7.80
C ALA A 110 0.69 -13.12 7.69
N LEU A 111 0.03 -13.90 6.83
CA LEU A 111 -1.43 -13.90 6.67
C LEU A 111 -2.16 -14.49 7.89
N LYS A 112 -1.51 -15.39 8.64
CA LYS A 112 -2.06 -16.01 9.86
C LYS A 112 -1.88 -15.17 11.11
N VAL A 113 -1.03 -14.14 11.09
CA VAL A 113 -0.98 -13.16 12.18
C VAL A 113 -2.30 -12.40 12.16
N LYS A 114 -3.21 -12.76 13.07
CA LYS A 114 -4.35 -11.91 13.40
C LYS A 114 -3.78 -10.53 13.70
N THR A 115 -4.13 -9.54 12.90
CA THR A 115 -3.72 -8.15 13.13
C THR A 115 -4.12 -7.82 14.56
N ALA A 116 -3.16 -7.79 15.47
CA ALA A 116 -3.43 -7.50 16.86
C ALA A 116 -3.90 -6.04 16.86
N LYS A 117 -5.21 -5.84 17.03
CA LYS A 117 -5.75 -4.51 17.26
C LYS A 117 -4.93 -3.93 18.42
N PRO A 118 -4.25 -2.80 18.26
CA PRO A 118 -3.48 -2.22 19.35
C PRO A 118 -4.42 -2.10 20.55
N VAL A 119 -3.98 -2.52 21.74
CA VAL A 119 -4.78 -2.37 22.97
C VAL A 119 -5.17 -0.89 23.20
N THR A 120 -4.42 0.03 22.59
CA THR A 120 -4.63 1.48 22.58
C THR A 120 -5.54 2.02 21.48
N ALA A 121 -5.98 1.19 20.52
CA ALA A 121 -6.98 1.60 19.54
C ALA A 121 -8.35 1.58 20.22
N GLY A 122 -8.71 2.73 20.80
CA GLY A 122 -10.00 2.98 21.44
C GLY A 122 -11.20 2.68 20.53
N PRO A 123 -12.40 2.61 21.11
CA PRO A 123 -13.64 2.30 20.40
C PRO A 123 -13.93 3.27 19.24
#